data_AF-A0A7V2TT97-F1
#
_entry.id   AF-A0A7V2TT97-F1
#
_cell.length_a   1.000
_cell.length_b   1.000
_cell.length_c   1.000
_cell.angle_alpha   90.00
_cell.angle_beta   90.00
_cell.angle_gamma   90.00
#
_symmetry.space_group_name_H-M   'P 1'
#
loop_
_entity.id
_entity.type
_entity.pdbx_description
1 polymer ?
#
loop_
_entity_poly.entity_id
_entity_poly.type
_entity_poly.pdbx_seq_one_letter_code
_entity_poly.pdbx_strand_id
1 'polypeptide(L)'
;MYKCDLCHERLAKGMIPACVEACGMRLGDRRPLFFGRREEMRKMAHARAKEIGGFIYGEEENGGTATFYVSRVPFERIHARLREEKSSLLMGKVQNALDDVNRWAKGFLFGPLAAVAGAVGLALFHRRNEGKGGK
;
A
#
# COMPACT_ATOMS: atom_id res chain seq x y z
N MET A 1 4.25 -6.03 1.29
CA MET A 1 3.71 -4.77 0.81
C MET A 1 4.47 -3.69 1.55
N TYR A 2 5.31 -2.94 0.85
CA TYR A 2 6.02 -1.82 1.43
C TYR A 2 5.43 -0.54 0.82
N LYS A 3 5.15 0.43 1.69
CA LYS A 3 4.64 1.74 1.31
C LYS A 3 5.22 2.77 2.26
N CYS A 4 5.08 4.05 1.92
CA CYS A 4 5.38 5.13 2.85
C CYS A 4 4.66 4.92 4.20
N ASP A 5 5.42 5.04 5.28
CA ASP A 5 4.98 4.98 6.67
C ASP A 5 4.98 6.36 7.34
N LEU A 6 5.19 7.42 6.55
CA LEU A 6 5.38 8.80 7.00
C LEU A 6 6.55 8.96 7.99
N CYS A 7 7.57 8.10 7.87
CA CYS A 7 8.71 8.05 8.79
C CYS A 7 8.28 7.88 10.25
N HIS A 8 7.46 6.86 10.53
CA HIS A 8 6.83 6.65 11.83
C HIS A 8 7.82 6.74 13.01
N GLU A 9 8.98 6.08 12.90
CA GLU A 9 10.00 6.10 13.95
C GLU A 9 10.63 7.48 14.19
N ARG A 10 10.70 8.32 13.14
CA ARG A 10 11.22 9.68 13.27
C ARG A 10 10.21 10.58 13.97
N LEU A 11 8.94 10.48 13.57
CA LEU A 11 7.84 11.21 14.21
C LEU A 11 7.73 10.87 15.70
N ALA A 12 7.90 9.61 16.07
CA ALA A 12 7.89 9.16 17.47
C ALA A 12 8.98 9.83 18.34
N LYS A 13 10.06 10.32 17.71
CA LYS A 13 11.18 11.02 18.34
C LYS A 13 11.06 12.55 18.22
N GLY A 14 9.93 13.06 17.74
CA GLY A 14 9.73 14.50 17.51
C GLY A 14 10.48 15.06 16.29
N MET A 15 11.03 14.21 15.43
CA MET A 15 11.69 14.62 14.19
C MET A 15 10.70 14.70 13.04
N ILE A 16 11.02 15.45 11.99
CA ILE A 16 10.23 15.52 10.75
C ILE A 16 10.57 14.36 9.78
N PRO A 17 9.71 14.07 8.79
CA PRO A 17 9.99 13.06 7.77
C PRO A 17 11.29 13.34 7.00
N ALA A 18 12.04 12.29 6.70
CA ALA A 18 13.36 12.40 6.08
C ALA A 18 13.30 13.07 4.69
N CYS A 19 12.24 12.81 3.90
CA CYS A 19 12.07 13.45 2.60
C CYS A 19 11.83 14.96 2.70
N VAL A 20 11.14 15.42 3.75
CA VAL A 20 10.87 16.85 4.00
C VAL A 20 12.14 17.56 4.44
N GLU A 21 12.88 16.96 5.37
CA GLU A 21 14.19 17.45 5.82
C GLU A 21 15.19 17.56 4.64
N ALA A 22 15.38 16.47 3.89
CA ALA A 22 16.30 16.45 2.75
C ALA A 22 15.92 17.49 1.68
N CYS A 23 14.63 17.71 1.45
CA CYS A 23 14.13 18.71 0.53
C CYS A 23 14.48 20.13 1.00
N GLY A 24 14.30 20.43 2.29
CA GLY A 24 14.73 21.69 2.89
C GLY A 24 16.23 21.90 2.79
N MET A 25 17.04 20.89 3.08
CA MET A 25 18.50 20.96 2.97
C MET A 25 18.98 21.22 1.54
N ARG A 26 18.35 20.59 0.52
CA ARG A 26 18.75 20.72 -0.88
C ARG A 26 18.23 21.98 -1.56
N LEU A 27 17.02 22.43 -1.25
CA LEU A 27 16.32 23.47 -2.00
C LEU A 27 16.06 24.75 -1.20
N GLY A 28 16.26 24.74 0.12
CA GLY A 28 16.02 25.89 1.00
C GLY A 28 14.57 26.38 0.92
N ASP A 29 14.40 27.64 0.55
CA ASP A 29 13.08 28.28 0.39
C ASP A 29 12.33 27.83 -0.86
N ARG A 30 13.00 27.18 -1.81
CA ARG A 30 12.36 26.62 -3.02
C ARG A 30 11.80 25.21 -2.80
N ARG A 31 11.76 24.72 -1.56
CA ARG A 31 11.27 23.38 -1.24
C ARG A 31 9.77 23.24 -1.57
N PRO A 32 9.34 22.17 -2.25
CA PRO A 32 7.92 21.85 -2.42
C PRO A 32 7.32 21.03 -1.27
N LEU A 33 8.14 20.45 -0.39
CA LEU A 33 7.67 19.58 0.69
C LEU A 33 7.60 20.32 2.02
N PHE A 34 6.45 20.19 2.68
CA PHE A 34 6.16 20.77 3.99
C PHE A 34 5.51 19.71 4.89
N PHE A 35 5.67 19.87 6.20
CA PHE A 35 5.11 18.98 7.21
C PHE A 35 4.68 19.80 8.42
N GLY A 36 3.53 19.44 9.00
CA GLY A 36 2.95 20.17 10.13
C GLY A 36 1.57 19.62 10.50
N ARG A 37 0.82 20.37 11.31
CA ARG A 37 -0.54 19.95 11.67
C ARG A 37 -1.43 19.99 10.42
N ARG A 38 -2.39 19.06 10.35
CA ARG A 38 -3.29 18.93 9.19
C ARG A 38 -3.96 20.24 8.79
N GLU A 39 -4.52 20.99 9.75
CA GLU A 39 -5.20 22.25 9.46
C GLU A 39 -4.28 23.35 8.93
N GLU A 40 -3.02 23.39 9.38
CA GLU A 40 -2.02 24.33 8.88
C GLU A 40 -1.63 23.99 7.44
N MET A 41 -1.39 22.69 7.18
CA MET A 41 -1.08 22.21 5.83
C MET A 41 -2.25 22.40 4.86
N ARG A 42 -3.48 22.20 5.33
CA ARG A 42 -4.70 22.47 4.56
C ARG A 42 -4.78 23.95 4.17
N LYS A 43 -4.62 24.87 5.13
CA LYS A 43 -4.62 26.32 4.85
C LYS A 43 -3.51 26.70 3.87
N MET A 44 -2.31 26.15 4.04
CA MET A 44 -1.18 26.37 3.13
C MET A 44 -1.49 25.85 1.72
N ALA A 45 -2.09 24.67 1.59
CA ALA A 45 -2.47 24.09 0.30
C ALA A 45 -3.50 24.97 -0.43
N HIS A 46 -4.54 25.45 0.27
CA HIS A 46 -5.52 26.40 -0.27
C HIS A 46 -4.90 27.73 -0.71
N ALA A 47 -4.04 28.31 0.12
CA ALA A 47 -3.32 29.53 -0.23
C ALA A 47 -2.46 29.34 -1.49
N ARG A 48 -1.73 28.22 -1.56
CA ARG A 48 -0.88 27.90 -2.71
C ARG A 48 -1.70 27.64 -3.97
N ALA A 49 -2.80 26.91 -3.88
CA ALA A 49 -3.70 26.64 -5.00
C ALA A 49 -4.27 27.95 -5.57
N LYS A 50 -4.71 28.87 -4.69
CA LYS A 50 -5.17 30.20 -5.12
C LYS A 50 -4.08 31.01 -5.81
N GLU A 51 -2.85 31.00 -5.29
CA GLU A 51 -1.72 31.72 -5.86
C GLU A 51 -1.38 31.25 -7.28
N ILE A 52 -1.40 29.93 -7.51
CA ILE A 52 -0.93 29.36 -8.78
C ILE A 52 -2.05 29.01 -9.76
N GLY A 53 -3.31 29.26 -9.39
CA GLY A 53 -4.47 28.77 -10.15
C GLY A 53 -4.50 27.24 -10.22
N GLY A 54 -4.17 26.58 -9.11
CA GLY A 54 -3.98 25.13 -9.03
C GLY A 54 -5.14 24.36 -8.42
N PHE A 55 -5.03 23.04 -8.52
CA PHE A 55 -5.93 22.03 -7.98
C PHE A 55 -5.29 21.41 -6.73
N ILE A 56 -6.13 21.00 -5.77
CA ILE A 56 -5.73 20.29 -4.55
C ILE A 56 -6.21 18.84 -4.68
N TYR A 57 -5.37 17.90 -4.24
CA TYR A 57 -5.72 16.50 -4.09
C TYR A 57 -5.32 15.99 -2.70
N GLY A 58 -6.14 15.11 -2.14
CA GLY A 58 -6.00 14.51 -0.82
C GLY A 58 -6.86 15.17 0.27
N GLU A 59 -7.65 16.19 -0.05
CA GLU A 59 -8.51 16.86 0.93
C GLU A 59 -9.88 16.20 1.09
N GLU A 60 -10.50 15.84 -0.04
CA GLU A 60 -11.85 15.26 -0.08
C GLU A 60 -11.79 13.77 -0.44
N GLU A 61 -10.70 13.34 -1.07
CA GLU A 61 -10.51 11.99 -1.56
C GLU A 61 -10.48 10.98 -0.41
N ASN A 62 -11.30 9.94 -0.55
CA ASN A 62 -11.46 8.88 0.46
C ASN A 62 -11.85 9.42 1.85
N GLY A 63 -12.62 10.52 1.90
CA GLY A 63 -13.01 11.18 3.16
C GLY A 63 -11.92 12.09 3.72
N GLY A 64 -10.89 12.36 2.94
CA GLY A 64 -9.74 13.20 3.29
C GLY A 64 -8.54 12.39 3.77
N THR A 65 -7.36 12.92 3.49
CA THR A 65 -6.09 12.26 3.74
C THR A 65 -5.18 13.10 4.64
N ALA A 66 -4.01 12.55 4.98
CA ALA A 66 -2.96 13.26 5.71
C ALA A 66 -1.95 13.97 4.79
N THR A 67 -2.13 13.92 3.46
CA THR A 67 -1.19 14.45 2.48
C THR A 67 -1.93 15.27 1.44
N PHE A 68 -1.58 16.55 1.31
CA PHE A 68 -2.14 17.43 0.29
C PHE A 68 -1.14 17.62 -0.85
N TYR A 69 -1.59 17.40 -2.07
CA TYR A 69 -0.84 17.73 -3.28
C TYR A 69 -1.46 18.96 -3.94
N VAL A 70 -0.62 19.88 -4.41
CA VAL A 70 -1.07 21.08 -5.12
C VAL A 70 -0.40 21.11 -6.49
N SER A 71 -1.20 21.23 -7.56
CA SER A 71 -0.72 21.14 -8.93
C SER A 71 -1.44 22.14 -9.83
N ARG A 72 -0.73 22.74 -10.81
CA ARG A 72 -1.38 23.54 -11.87
C ARG A 72 -2.14 22.67 -12.88
N VAL A 73 -1.84 21.37 -12.92
CA VAL A 73 -2.48 20.40 -13.82
C VAL A 73 -3.54 19.62 -13.05
N PRO A 74 -4.77 19.49 -13.61
CA PRO A 74 -5.82 18.65 -13.01
C PRO A 74 -5.35 17.21 -12.77
N PHE A 75 -5.72 16.64 -11.64
CA PHE A 75 -5.24 15.31 -11.23
C PHE A 75 -5.79 14.18 -12.11
N GLU A 76 -6.95 14.37 -12.75
CA GLU A 76 -7.51 13.43 -13.73
C GLU A 76 -6.57 13.25 -14.93
N ARG A 77 -5.92 14.34 -15.36
CA ARG A 77 -4.96 14.31 -16.47
C ARG A 77 -3.67 13.62 -16.05
N ILE A 78 -3.18 13.89 -14.83
CA ILE A 78 -2.01 13.22 -14.26
C ILE A 78 -2.28 11.71 -14.17
N HIS A 79 -3.42 11.32 -13.62
CA HIS A 79 -3.82 9.91 -13.49
C HIS A 79 -3.97 9.21 -14.85
N ALA A 80 -4.55 9.88 -15.85
CA ALA A 80 -4.64 9.34 -17.20
C ALA A 80 -3.25 8.99 -17.77
N ARG A 81 -2.27 9.89 -17.61
CA ARG A 81 -0.89 9.67 -18.06
C ARG A 81 -0.19 8.54 -17.32
N LEU A 82 -0.34 8.46 -16.00
CA LEU A 82 0.26 7.38 -15.20
C LEU A 82 -0.27 5.99 -15.62
N ARG A 83 -1.55 5.89 -15.99
CA ARG A 83 -2.12 4.63 -16.50
C ARG A 83 -1.57 4.23 -17.87
N GLU A 84 -1.32 5.20 -18.75
CA GLU A 84 -0.73 4.96 -20.08
C GLU A 84 0.71 4.44 -19.98
N GLU A 85 1.53 5.04 -19.12
CA GLU A 85 2.96 4.71 -19.00
C GLU A 85 3.22 3.33 -18.37
N LYS A 86 2.20 2.66 -17.78
CA LYS A 86 2.35 1.44 -16.96
C LYS A 86 3.54 1.55 -16.00
N SER A 87 3.80 2.75 -15.48
CA SER A 87 5.04 3.00 -14.76
C SER A 87 4.98 2.24 -13.43
N SER A 88 5.81 1.20 -13.33
CA SER A 88 6.09 0.57 -12.05
C SER A 88 6.99 1.54 -11.29
N LEU A 89 6.51 2.05 -10.17
CA LEU A 89 7.31 2.89 -9.27
C LEU A 89 8.65 2.20 -8.98
N LEU A 90 9.73 2.98 -9.07
CA LEU A 90 11.14 2.59 -8.98
C LEU A 90 11.58 2.08 -7.59
N MET A 91 10.67 1.48 -6.83
CA MET A 91 11.02 0.81 -5.58
C MET A 91 11.34 -0.65 -5.86
N GLY A 92 12.51 -1.10 -5.41
CA GLY A 92 12.92 -2.49 -5.52
C GLY A 92 11.90 -3.43 -4.89
N LYS A 93 11.94 -4.70 -5.28
CA LYS A 93 11.06 -5.72 -4.72
C LYS A 93 11.40 -5.93 -3.24
N VAL A 94 10.51 -5.50 -2.34
CA VAL A 94 10.59 -5.78 -0.90
C VAL A 94 9.71 -6.99 -0.59
N GLN A 95 10.15 -7.86 0.32
CA GLN A 95 9.37 -9.01 0.78
C GLN A 95 8.02 -8.56 1.33
N ASN A 96 6.97 -9.37 1.13
CA ASN A 96 5.66 -8.98 1.58
C ASN A 96 5.44 -9.46 3.01
N ALA A 97 5.29 -8.50 3.94
CA ALA A 97 5.02 -8.78 5.36
C ALA A 97 3.79 -9.70 5.60
N LEU A 98 2.87 -9.79 4.63
CA LEU A 98 1.71 -10.67 4.71
C LEU A 98 1.94 -12.05 4.08
N ASP A 99 3.14 -12.37 3.59
CA ASP A 99 3.38 -13.65 2.90
C ASP A 99 3.13 -14.86 3.82
N ASP A 100 3.48 -14.76 5.09
CA ASP A 100 3.24 -15.84 6.05
C ASP A 100 1.75 -15.97 6.38
N VAL A 101 1.05 -14.87 6.60
CA VAL A 101 -0.41 -14.86 6.82
C VAL A 101 -1.13 -15.44 5.59
N ASN A 102 -0.71 -15.05 4.38
CA ASN A 102 -1.27 -15.57 3.13
C ASN A 102 -1.03 -17.08 2.98
N ARG A 103 0.12 -17.59 3.46
CA ARG A 103 0.44 -19.02 3.46
C ARG A 103 -0.48 -19.79 4.40
N TRP A 104 -0.68 -19.28 5.62
CA TRP A 104 -1.64 -19.85 6.57
C TRP A 104 -3.06 -19.81 6.03
N ALA A 105 -3.50 -18.67 5.48
CA ALA A 105 -4.84 -18.53 4.90
C ALA A 105 -5.08 -19.53 3.76
N LYS A 106 -4.09 -19.75 2.88
CA LYS A 106 -4.14 -20.82 1.86
C LYS A 106 -4.26 -22.20 2.50
N GLY A 107 -3.48 -22.47 3.55
CA GLY A 107 -3.58 -23.71 4.32
C GLY A 107 -4.99 -23.96 4.87
N PHE A 108 -5.62 -22.93 5.45
CA PHE A 108 -7.01 -23.01 5.92
C PHE A 108 -8.01 -23.22 4.79
N LEU A 109 -7.81 -22.56 3.64
CA LEU A 109 -8.72 -22.67 2.50
C LEU A 109 -8.66 -24.06 1.85
N PHE A 110 -7.46 -24.63 1.69
CA PHE A 110 -7.25 -25.89 0.98
C PHE A 110 -7.16 -27.12 1.89
N GLY A 111 -6.95 -26.92 3.19
CA GLY A 111 -6.85 -27.99 4.19
C GLY A 111 -8.04 -28.96 4.21
N PRO A 112 -9.30 -28.46 4.22
CA PRO A 112 -10.48 -29.33 4.19
C PRO A 112 -10.55 -30.22 2.93
N LEU A 113 -10.18 -29.68 1.77
CA LEU A 113 -10.16 -30.43 0.52
C LEU A 113 -9.12 -31.55 0.55
N ALA A 114 -7.93 -31.27 1.09
CA ALA A 114 -6.90 -32.29 1.28
C ALA A 114 -7.35 -33.39 2.26
N ALA A 115 -8.03 -33.02 3.35
CA ALA A 115 -8.56 -33.97 4.31
C ALA A 115 -9.64 -34.89 3.71
N VAL A 116 -10.58 -34.33 2.96
CA VAL A 116 -11.62 -35.11 2.24
C VAL A 116 -10.98 -36.07 1.24
N ALA A 117 -10.03 -35.59 0.42
CA ALA A 117 -9.32 -36.44 -0.54
C ALA A 117 -8.56 -37.58 0.15
N GLY A 118 -7.89 -37.29 1.28
CA GLY A 118 -7.22 -38.30 2.08
C GLY A 118 -8.17 -39.37 2.65
N ALA A 119 -9.31 -38.95 3.20
CA ALA A 119 -10.32 -39.86 3.74
C ALA A 119 -10.93 -40.78 2.67
N VAL A 120 -11.25 -40.22 1.50
CA VAL A 120 -11.76 -40.99 0.35
C VAL A 120 -10.70 -41.98 -0.14
N GLY A 121 -9.44 -41.55 -0.27
CA GLY A 121 -8.33 -42.42 -0.66
C GLY A 121 -8.13 -43.59 0.31
N LEU A 122 -8.17 -43.33 1.62
CA LEU A 122 -8.06 -44.37 2.64
C LEU A 122 -9.22 -45.38 2.58
N ALA A 123 -10.44 -44.90 2.41
CA ALA A 123 -11.63 -45.76 2.28
C ALA A 123 -11.53 -46.67 1.04
N LEU A 124 -11.07 -46.15 -0.10
CA LEU A 124 -10.86 -46.93 -1.32
C LEU A 124 -9.73 -47.97 -1.15
N PHE A 125 -8.66 -47.62 -0.43
CA PHE A 125 -7.56 -48.56 -0.14
C PHE A 125 -8.02 -49.73 0.74
N HIS A 126 -8.78 -49.47 1.81
CA HIS A 126 -9.32 -50.53 2.67
C HIS A 126 -10.27 -51.47 1.91
N ARG A 127 -11.21 -50.95 1.11
CA ARG A 127 -12.10 -51.78 0.28
C ARG A 127 -11.34 -52.68 -0.70
N ARG A 128 -10.23 -52.20 -1.25
CA ARG A 128 -9.39 -52.98 -2.17
C ARG A 128 -8.62 -54.11 -1.47
N ASN A 129 -8.21 -53.91 -0.20
CA ASN A 129 -7.54 -54.94 0.58
C ASN A 129 -8.50 -56.00 1.14
N GLU A 130 -9.70 -55.62 1.58
CA GLU A 130 -10.72 -56.58 2.00
C GLU A 130 -11.17 -57.50 0.85
N GLY A 131 -11.27 -56.95 -0.37
CA GLY A 131 -11.53 -57.75 -1.57
C GLY A 131 -10.39 -58.69 -2.00
N LYS A 132 -9.20 -58.59 -1.39
CA LYS A 132 -8.05 -59.49 -1.63
C LYS A 132 -7.84 -60.55 -0.53
N GLY A 133 -8.43 -60.37 0.66
CA GLY A 133 -8.32 -61.32 1.79
C GLY A 133 -9.41 -62.41 1.82
N GLY A 134 -10.42 -62.30 0.96
CA GLY A 134 -11.45 -63.34 0.76
C GLY A 134 -11.13 -64.24 -0.43
N LYS A 135 -10.16 -65.15 -0.26
CA LYS A 135 -10.00 -66.36 -1.07
C LYS A 135 -9.61 -67.51 -0.16
#